data_AF-A0A2W7MRV5-F1
#
_entry.id   AF-A0A2W7MRV5-F1
#
_cell.length_a   1.000
_cell.length_b   1.000
_cell.length_c   1.000
_cell.angle_alpha   90.00
_cell.angle_beta   90.00
_cell.angle_gamma   90.00
#
_symmetry.space_group_name_H-M   'P 1'
#
loop_
_entity.id
_entity.type
_entity.pdbx_description
1 polymer ?
#
loop_
_entity_poly.entity_id
_entity_poly.type
_entity_poly.pdbx_seq_one_letter_code
_entity_poly.pdbx_strand_id
1 'polypeptide(L)'
;MGRRMKDQLRFSACYWHSFNWPRCDPFWTPTLVRRWMSGAIEKADVAFEMFRLLDVPFFAFRDVDLAPEGDDLDASVANLGAVVDFFEEKMAALGICPLWGTAYPFSHPCYMAGAANNPDPRPRPLLLCLRTGKGRA
;
A
#
# COMPACT_ATOMS: atom_id res chain seq x y z
N MET A 1 20.63 24.06 -13.79
CA MET A 1 19.61 23.51 -12.86
C MET A 1 18.36 24.39 -12.88
N GLY A 2 17.39 24.12 -13.77
CA GLY A 2 16.21 25.00 -14.01
C GLY A 2 14.84 24.37 -13.71
N ARG A 3 14.80 23.19 -13.08
CA ARG A 3 13.57 22.52 -12.65
C ARG A 3 13.29 22.83 -11.18
N ARG A 4 12.01 22.94 -10.80
CA ARG A 4 11.61 23.11 -9.38
C ARG A 4 12.12 21.92 -8.56
N MET A 5 12.45 22.14 -7.29
CA MET A 5 12.96 21.09 -6.39
C MET A 5 12.03 19.87 -6.33
N LYS A 6 10.71 20.09 -6.22
CA LYS A 6 9.72 19.01 -6.22
C LYS A 6 9.76 18.13 -7.48
N ASP A 7 10.08 18.73 -8.63
CA ASP A 7 10.16 18.03 -9.91
C ASP A 7 11.45 17.21 -10.03
N GLN A 8 12.48 17.57 -9.27
CA GLN A 8 13.73 16.82 -9.18
C GLN A 8 13.66 15.70 -8.15
N LEU A 9 13.15 15.99 -6.94
CA LEU A 9 13.15 15.07 -5.81
C LEU A 9 12.02 14.05 -5.88
N ARG A 10 10.82 14.46 -6.32
CA ARG A 10 9.64 13.60 -6.45
C ARG A 10 9.40 12.73 -5.22
N PHE A 11 9.36 13.36 -4.04
CA PHE A 11 9.23 12.64 -2.77
C PHE A 11 8.02 11.71 -2.76
N SER A 12 8.23 10.54 -2.16
CA SER A 12 7.22 9.52 -1.98
C SER A 12 7.16 9.08 -0.53
N ALA A 13 5.97 9.03 0.04
CA ALA A 13 5.75 8.42 1.34
C ALA A 13 5.71 6.88 1.22
N CYS A 14 6.31 6.20 2.19
CA CYS A 14 6.26 4.75 2.29
C CYS A 14 5.06 4.34 3.15
N TYR A 15 4.06 3.67 2.55
CA TYR A 15 2.80 3.37 3.23
C TYR A 15 2.99 2.39 4.39
N TRP A 16 3.74 1.29 4.19
CA TRP A 16 3.91 0.27 5.23
C TRP A 16 4.63 0.79 6.48
N HIS A 17 5.73 1.51 6.33
CA HIS A 17 6.44 2.05 7.49
C HIS A 17 5.64 3.16 8.18
N SER A 18 4.87 3.94 7.42
CA SER A 18 4.13 5.09 7.97
C SER A 18 2.85 4.66 8.68
N PHE A 19 2.11 3.68 8.15
CA PHE A 19 0.74 3.37 8.61
C PHE A 19 0.53 1.95 9.11
N ASN A 20 1.36 0.97 8.72
CA ASN A 20 1.17 -0.44 9.08
C ASN A 20 2.17 -0.94 10.12
N TRP A 21 3.38 -0.37 10.17
CA TRP A 21 4.40 -0.82 11.12
C TRP A 21 4.09 -0.31 12.54
N PRO A 22 3.90 -1.21 13.52
CA PRO A 22 3.50 -0.80 14.86
C PRO A 22 4.70 -0.56 15.80
N ARG A 23 5.91 -0.40 15.23
CA ARG A 23 7.19 -0.25 15.95
C ARG A 23 7.43 -1.40 16.93
N CYS A 24 7.40 -2.61 16.39
CA CYS A 24 7.86 -3.83 17.04
C CYS A 24 9.19 -4.30 16.43
N ASP A 25 9.90 -5.16 17.16
CA ASP A 25 11.13 -5.82 16.73
C ASP A 25 11.13 -7.28 17.25
N PRO A 26 12.12 -8.12 16.90
CA PRO A 26 12.15 -9.53 17.34
C PRO A 26 12.15 -9.75 18.86
N PHE A 27 12.48 -8.73 19.64
CA PHE A 27 12.62 -8.78 21.10
C PHE A 27 11.56 -7.94 21.82
N TRP A 28 10.78 -7.12 21.10
CA TRP A 28 9.86 -6.15 21.71
C TRP A 28 8.48 -6.10 21.03
N THR A 29 7.45 -5.94 21.87
CA THR A 29 6.05 -5.88 21.44
C THR A 29 5.69 -4.55 20.76
N PRO A 30 4.62 -4.50 19.95
CA PRO A 30 4.11 -3.25 19.39
C PRO A 30 4.01 -2.09 20.40
N THR A 31 4.56 -0.92 20.05
CA THR A 31 4.50 0.29 20.90
C THR A 31 3.61 1.39 20.33
N LEU A 32 3.36 1.38 19.02
CA LEU A 32 2.50 2.37 18.37
C LEU A 32 1.07 1.84 18.28
N VAL A 33 0.23 2.26 19.23
CA VAL A 33 -1.23 2.00 19.21
C VAL A 33 -1.91 3.14 18.46
N ARG A 34 -2.18 2.94 17.17
CA ARG A 34 -2.79 3.93 16.28
C ARG A 34 -4.23 3.51 15.96
N ARG A 35 -5.18 4.44 16.10
CA ARG A 35 -6.62 4.17 15.91
C ARG A 35 -6.96 3.50 14.58
N TRP A 36 -6.29 3.92 13.50
CA TRP A 36 -6.53 3.44 12.15
C TRP A 36 -6.02 2.02 11.87
N MET A 37 -5.31 1.38 12.82
CA MET A 37 -4.84 0.00 12.65
C MET A 37 -5.99 -1.01 12.56
N SER A 38 -7.20 -0.64 13.00
CA SER A 38 -8.39 -1.49 12.93
C SER A 38 -9.20 -1.34 11.63
N GLY A 39 -8.88 -0.37 10.75
CA GLY A 39 -9.73 -0.07 9.59
C GLY A 39 -8.96 0.44 8.37
N ALA A 40 -9.12 -0.23 7.22
CA ALA A 40 -8.45 0.13 5.98
C ALA A 40 -8.84 1.54 5.47
N ILE A 41 -10.12 1.89 5.53
CA ILE A 41 -10.63 3.20 5.07
C ILE A 41 -10.17 4.34 5.99
N GLU A 42 -10.22 4.16 7.31
CA GLU A 42 -9.71 5.17 8.26
C GLU A 42 -8.20 5.39 8.06
N LYS A 43 -7.44 4.30 7.86
CA LYS A 43 -6.01 4.37 7.56
C LYS A 43 -5.73 5.12 6.26
N ALA A 44 -6.51 4.89 5.22
CA ALA A 44 -6.42 5.61 3.96
C ALA A 44 -6.70 7.11 4.16
N ASP A 45 -7.75 7.46 4.90
CA ASP A 45 -8.12 8.84 5.19
C ASP A 45 -6.99 9.60 5.90
N VAL A 46 -6.45 9.02 6.97
CA VAL A 46 -5.30 9.56 7.71
C VAL A 46 -4.05 9.63 6.82
N ALA A 47 -3.85 8.66 5.94
CA ALA A 47 -2.70 8.65 5.03
C ALA A 47 -2.75 9.81 4.03
N PHE A 48 -3.88 10.01 3.36
CA PHE A 48 -4.06 11.12 2.44
C PHE A 48 -4.03 12.49 3.15
N GLU A 49 -4.52 12.57 4.39
CA GLU A 49 -4.33 13.76 5.23
C GLU A 49 -2.84 14.05 5.47
N MET A 50 -2.06 13.04 5.88
CA MET A 50 -0.61 13.19 6.09
C MET A 50 0.09 13.61 4.80
N PHE A 51 -0.26 13.00 3.67
CA PHE A 51 0.35 13.32 2.37
C PHE A 51 0.13 14.78 1.99
N ARG A 52 -1.11 15.26 2.17
CA ARG A 52 -1.48 16.67 1.95
C ARG A 52 -0.73 17.61 2.89
N LEU A 53 -0.65 17.28 4.18
CA LEU A 53 0.03 18.12 5.18
C LEU A 53 1.54 18.24 4.92
N LEU A 54 2.17 17.17 4.44
CA LEU A 54 3.60 17.15 4.12
C LEU A 54 3.94 17.62 2.70
N ASP A 55 2.93 17.95 1.88
CA ASP A 55 3.08 18.28 0.45
C ASP A 55 3.89 17.21 -0.33
N VAL A 56 3.64 15.92 -0.01
CA VAL A 56 4.28 14.81 -0.74
C VAL A 56 3.42 14.40 -1.94
N PRO A 57 3.94 14.51 -3.18
CA PRO A 57 3.14 14.26 -4.37
C PRO A 57 2.92 12.77 -4.66
N PHE A 58 3.73 11.89 -4.04
CA PHE A 58 3.64 10.47 -4.28
C PHE A 58 3.58 9.62 -3.00
N PHE A 59 3.12 8.38 -3.15
CA PHE A 59 3.25 7.33 -2.15
C PHE A 59 3.57 5.97 -2.81
N ALA A 60 4.14 5.06 -2.04
CA ALA A 60 4.42 3.70 -2.42
C ALA A 60 3.78 2.74 -1.43
N PHE A 61 3.22 1.64 -1.90
CA PHE A 61 2.44 0.71 -1.09
C PHE A 61 2.65 -0.74 -1.50
N ARG A 62 2.25 -1.66 -0.62
CA ARG A 62 2.06 -3.07 -0.95
C ARG A 62 0.58 -3.39 -0.88
N ASP A 63 0.10 -4.30 -1.71
CA ASP A 63 -1.28 -4.79 -1.75
C ASP A 63 -1.87 -5.06 -0.35
N VAL A 64 -1.20 -5.88 0.46
CA VAL A 64 -1.65 -6.25 1.81
C VAL A 64 -1.63 -5.10 2.81
N ASP A 65 -0.92 -4.00 2.50
CA ASP A 65 -0.93 -2.84 3.38
C ASP A 65 -2.20 -2.00 3.22
N LEU A 66 -2.81 -2.03 2.03
CA LEU A 66 -3.99 -1.26 1.72
C LEU A 66 -5.23 -1.89 2.35
N ALA A 67 -5.41 -3.19 2.11
CA ALA A 67 -6.61 -3.93 2.47
C ALA A 67 -6.26 -5.27 3.14
N PRO A 68 -7.13 -5.79 4.03
CA PRO A 68 -6.97 -7.13 4.58
C PRO A 68 -7.15 -8.20 3.49
N GLU A 69 -6.32 -9.25 3.53
CA GLU A 69 -6.33 -10.32 2.53
C GLU A 69 -7.61 -11.17 2.54
N GLY A 70 -8.41 -11.18 3.61
CA GLY A 70 -9.58 -12.06 3.74
C GLY A 70 -9.21 -13.55 3.84
N ASP A 71 -10.24 -14.40 3.76
CA ASP A 71 -10.11 -15.86 3.94
C ASP A 71 -9.70 -16.60 2.64
N ASP A 72 -9.96 -15.98 1.48
CA ASP A 72 -9.63 -16.52 0.16
C ASP A 72 -9.23 -15.41 -0.83
N LEU A 73 -8.94 -15.80 -2.07
CA LEU A 73 -8.50 -14.87 -3.10
C LEU A 73 -9.60 -13.89 -3.50
N ASP A 74 -10.85 -14.37 -3.60
CA ASP A 74 -11.97 -13.55 -4.05
C ASP A 74 -12.31 -12.48 -3.01
N ALA A 75 -12.25 -12.84 -1.72
CA ALA A 75 -12.34 -11.91 -0.61
C ALA A 75 -11.19 -10.89 -0.62
N SER A 76 -9.96 -11.32 -0.90
CA SER A 76 -8.80 -10.41 -1.04
C SER A 76 -9.01 -9.38 -2.15
N VAL A 77 -9.47 -9.83 -3.32
CA VAL A 77 -9.77 -8.97 -4.47
C VAL A 77 -10.90 -8.00 -4.15
N ALA A 78 -11.97 -8.47 -3.51
CA ALA A 78 -13.10 -7.62 -3.12
C ALA A 78 -12.69 -6.54 -2.10
N ASN A 79 -11.94 -6.93 -1.06
CA ASN A 79 -11.44 -6.02 -0.05
C ASN A 79 -10.50 -4.97 -0.65
N LEU A 80 -9.57 -5.39 -1.50
CA LEU A 80 -8.66 -4.48 -2.18
C LEU A 80 -9.45 -3.52 -3.08
N GLY A 81 -10.39 -4.02 -3.88
CA GLY A 81 -11.25 -3.21 -4.75
C GLY A 81 -11.94 -2.06 -4.00
N ALA A 82 -12.59 -2.37 -2.87
CA ALA A 82 -13.27 -1.36 -2.06
C ALA A 82 -12.32 -0.25 -1.53
N VAL A 83 -11.10 -0.62 -1.15
CA VAL A 83 -10.09 0.36 -0.72
C VAL A 83 -9.54 1.16 -1.90
N VAL A 84 -9.34 0.51 -3.06
CA VAL A 84 -8.87 1.18 -4.29
C VAL A 84 -9.85 2.24 -4.76
N ASP A 85 -11.16 1.97 -4.75
CA ASP A 85 -12.19 2.95 -5.11
C ASP A 85 -12.07 4.22 -4.24
N PHE A 86 -11.89 4.05 -2.92
CA PHE A 86 -11.66 5.17 -2.01
C PHE A 86 -10.34 5.91 -2.27
N PHE A 87 -9.27 5.19 -2.61
CA PHE A 87 -8.01 5.81 -2.99
C PHE A 87 -8.17 6.66 -4.26
N GLU A 88 -8.89 6.17 -5.27
CA GLU A 88 -9.12 6.91 -6.53
C GLU A 88 -9.81 8.25 -6.27
N GLU A 89 -10.82 8.28 -5.40
CA GLU A 89 -11.49 9.51 -4.98
C GLU A 89 -10.52 10.50 -4.31
N LYS A 90 -9.70 10.00 -3.36
CA LYS A 90 -8.73 10.84 -2.64
C LYS A 90 -7.61 11.36 -3.54
N MET A 91 -7.09 10.52 -4.43
CA MET A 91 -6.07 10.90 -5.41
C MET A 91 -6.59 11.98 -6.36
N ALA A 92 -7.83 11.83 -6.85
CA ALA A 92 -8.46 12.83 -7.72
C ALA A 92 -8.67 14.17 -6.99
N ALA A 93 -9.07 14.15 -5.72
CA ALA A 93 -9.31 15.35 -4.93
C ALA A 93 -8.02 16.11 -4.56
N LEU A 94 -6.92 15.40 -4.29
CA LEU A 94 -5.69 15.98 -3.74
C LEU A 94 -4.55 16.10 -4.76
N GLY A 95 -4.66 15.46 -5.92
CA GLY A 95 -3.60 15.43 -6.93
C GLY A 95 -2.36 14.62 -6.51
N ILE A 96 -2.53 13.72 -5.52
CA ILE A 96 -1.50 12.78 -5.06
C ILE A 96 -1.62 11.51 -5.89
N CYS A 97 -0.48 10.93 -6.30
CA CYS A 97 -0.45 9.74 -7.15
C CYS A 97 0.40 8.62 -6.54
N PRO A 98 0.17 7.34 -6.86
CA PRO A 98 1.11 6.30 -6.50
C PRO A 98 2.38 6.49 -7.33
N LEU A 99 3.55 6.43 -6.70
CA LEU A 99 4.81 6.30 -7.45
C LEU A 99 4.93 4.88 -8.01
N TRP A 100 4.60 3.89 -7.18
CA TRP A 100 4.57 2.48 -7.52
C TRP A 100 3.77 1.69 -6.48
N GLY A 101 3.29 0.52 -6.90
CA GLY A 101 2.71 -0.50 -6.04
C GLY A 101 3.43 -1.83 -6.23
N THR A 102 3.39 -2.70 -5.22
CA THR A 102 3.95 -4.05 -5.31
C THR A 102 3.04 -5.08 -4.63
N ALA A 103 3.10 -6.32 -5.09
CA ALA A 103 2.63 -7.45 -4.31
C ALA A 103 3.60 -7.73 -3.14
N TYR A 104 3.14 -8.30 -2.02
CA TYR A 104 3.99 -8.67 -0.88
C TYR A 104 4.02 -10.17 -0.56
N PRO A 105 4.72 -10.98 -1.36
CA PRO A 105 4.77 -12.43 -1.14
C PRO A 105 5.90 -12.87 -0.23
N PHE A 106 5.88 -12.40 1.02
CA PHE A 106 6.96 -12.70 1.96
C PHE A 106 6.45 -13.15 3.33
N SER A 107 5.48 -12.45 3.94
CA SER A 107 5.06 -12.76 5.31
C SER A 107 4.03 -13.89 5.42
N HIS A 108 3.23 -14.13 4.39
CA HIS A 108 2.27 -15.23 4.44
C HIS A 108 3.02 -16.58 4.45
N PRO A 109 2.66 -17.55 5.32
CA PRO A 109 3.40 -18.82 5.46
C PRO A 109 3.58 -19.61 4.16
N CYS A 110 2.67 -19.47 3.20
CA CYS A 110 2.80 -20.12 1.88
C CYS A 110 4.05 -19.68 1.10
N TYR A 111 4.64 -18.53 1.43
CA TYR A 111 5.84 -18.01 0.80
C TYR A 111 7.12 -18.35 1.56
N MET A 112 7.07 -19.22 2.58
CA MET A 112 8.25 -19.59 3.39
C MET A 112 9.39 -20.19 2.55
N ALA A 113 9.08 -20.84 1.44
CA ALA A 113 10.04 -21.43 0.51
C ALA A 113 10.30 -20.55 -0.72
N GLY A 114 9.81 -19.30 -0.71
CA GLY A 114 9.88 -18.36 -1.82
C GLY A 114 8.55 -18.10 -2.51
N ALA A 115 8.57 -17.15 -3.44
CA ALA A 115 7.42 -16.80 -4.28
C ALA A 115 7.60 -17.41 -5.69
N ALA A 116 8.18 -16.66 -6.62
CA ALA A 116 8.49 -17.17 -7.97
C ALA A 116 9.55 -18.28 -7.98
N ASN A 117 10.38 -18.36 -6.94
CA ASN A 117 11.42 -19.36 -6.74
C ASN A 117 11.00 -20.50 -5.79
N ASN A 118 9.70 -20.62 -5.48
CA ASN A 118 9.20 -21.70 -4.64
C ASN A 118 9.36 -23.05 -5.36
N PRO A 119 9.90 -24.09 -4.70
CA PRO A 119 9.97 -25.43 -5.29
C PRO A 119 8.59 -26.09 -5.45
N ASP A 120 7.56 -25.65 -4.72
CA ASP A 120 6.17 -26.05 -4.98
C ASP A 120 5.60 -25.23 -6.16
N PRO A 121 5.17 -25.88 -7.26
CA PRO A 121 4.63 -25.19 -8.44
C PRO A 121 3.24 -24.58 -8.23
N ARG A 122 2.61 -24.76 -7.07
CA ARG A 122 1.28 -24.19 -6.74
C ARG A 122 1.35 -23.19 -5.58
N PRO A 123 2.18 -22.13 -5.65
CA PRO A 123 2.16 -21.09 -4.62
C PRO A 123 0.85 -20.28 -4.69
N ARG A 124 0.46 -19.68 -3.57
CA ARG A 124 -0.71 -18.78 -3.51
C ARG A 124 -0.56 -17.66 -4.55
N PRO A 125 -1.60 -17.36 -5.34
CA PRO A 125 -1.56 -16.29 -6.34
C PRO A 125 -1.32 -14.91 -5.71
N LEU A 126 -0.60 -14.05 -6.44
CA LEU A 126 -0.27 -12.68 -6.05
C LEU A 126 -1.38 -11.72 -6.49
N LEU A 127 -1.74 -10.76 -5.63
CA LEU A 127 -2.55 -9.63 -6.06
C LEU A 127 -1.67 -8.44 -6.42
N LEU A 128 -2.01 -7.76 -7.51
CA LEU A 128 -1.59 -6.39 -7.73
C LEU A 128 -2.75 -5.65 -8.38
N CYS A 129 -3.35 -4.70 -7.66
CA CYS A 129 -4.34 -3.82 -8.27
C CYS A 129 -4.20 -2.40 -7.72
N LEU A 130 -3.57 -1.53 -8.52
CA LEU A 130 -4.07 -0.16 -8.73
C LEU A 130 -4.14 0.02 -10.23
N ARG A 131 -5.36 0.15 -10.76
CA ARG A 131 -5.54 0.58 -12.14
C ARG A 131 -5.27 2.09 -12.18
N THR A 132 -4.08 2.50 -12.59
CA THR A 132 -3.89 3.88 -12.99
C THR A 132 -4.63 4.09 -14.32
N GLY A 133 -5.88 4.57 -14.29
CA GLY A 133 -6.49 5.15 -15.49
C GLY A 133 -5.59 6.30 -15.98
N LYS A 134 -5.19 6.43 -17.25
CA LYS A 134 -5.84 6.05 -18.51
C LYS A 134 -4.81 5.73 -19.60
N GLY A 135 -5.19 4.82 -20.51
CA GLY A 135 -4.83 4.93 -21.92
C GLY A 135 -5.17 6.32 -22.45
N ARG A 136 -4.13 7.02 -22.90
CA ARG A 136 -4.14 8.08 -23.91
C ARG A 136 -2.99 7.77 -24.86
N ALA A 137 -3.29 6.98 -25.88
CA ALA A 137 -2.76 7.07 -27.23
C ALA A 137 -3.97 7.00 -28.16
#